data_AF-A0A944FTZ2-F1
#
_entry.id   AF-A0A944FTZ2-F1
#
_cell.length_a   1.000
_cell.length_b   1.000
_cell.length_c   1.000
_cell.angle_alpha   90.00
_cell.angle_beta   90.00
_cell.angle_gamma   90.00
#
_symmetry.space_group_name_H-M   'P 1'
#
loop_
_entity.id
_entity.type
_entity.pdbx_description
1 polymer ?
#
loop_
_entity_poly.entity_id
_entity_poly.type
_entity_poly.pdbx_seq_one_letter_code
_entity_poly.pdbx_strand_id
1 'polypeptide(L)'
;MKDIQSFGLPGLRLASTEELERIAALAEGEYFFLFDSSADIVPGPDAESRFVRIAADSSADIAYADAFGHPLIDCQEGALRDDFDFGAMILFRSVAFREALSSLPRDLKYGALYGVRLALGGHIVHINEPLYTATEADRRKSGEKLFDYVDPRNREVQLEMEAVCTDFLKRQGAYLEPRFKEIELDGPVSASVIIPVFNRV
;
A
#
# COMPACT_ATOMS: atom_id res chain seq x y z
N MET A 1 26.89 2.10 -12.22
CA MET A 1 26.03 1.86 -11.04
C MET A 1 25.94 0.35 -10.86
N LYS A 2 26.01 -0.18 -9.63
CA LYS A 2 25.59 -1.58 -9.42
C LYS A 2 24.09 -1.65 -9.74
N ASP A 3 23.65 -2.72 -10.41
CA ASP A 3 22.22 -2.98 -10.59
C ASP A 3 21.55 -2.96 -9.22
N ILE A 4 20.48 -2.17 -9.09
CA ILE A 4 19.71 -2.08 -7.84
C ILE A 4 18.95 -3.39 -7.68
N GLN A 5 18.90 -3.91 -6.46
CA GLN A 5 18.19 -5.17 -6.21
C GLN A 5 16.69 -4.95 -6.33
N SER A 6 16.00 -5.88 -7.00
CA SER A 6 14.56 -5.83 -7.25
C SER A 6 13.93 -7.16 -6.88
N PHE A 7 12.82 -7.12 -6.14
CA PHE A 7 12.13 -8.31 -5.66
C PHE A 7 10.65 -8.27 -6.06
N GLY A 8 10.21 -9.34 -6.73
CA GLY A 8 8.84 -9.48 -7.20
C GLY A 8 7.94 -10.14 -6.15
N LEU A 9 6.76 -9.58 -5.93
CA LEU A 9 5.70 -10.16 -5.11
C LEU A 9 4.42 -10.30 -5.93
N PRO A 10 3.78 -11.48 -5.97
CA PRO A 10 2.52 -11.65 -6.67
C PRO A 10 1.41 -10.95 -5.89
N GLY A 11 0.82 -9.89 -6.46
CA GLY A 11 -0.15 -9.09 -5.73
C GLY A 11 0.52 -8.29 -4.62
N LEU A 12 1.47 -7.44 -5.00
CA LEU A 12 2.35 -6.61 -4.17
C LEU A 12 1.72 -6.07 -2.87
N ARG A 13 0.43 -5.70 -2.90
CA ARG A 13 -0.32 -5.13 -1.76
C ARG A 13 -0.64 -6.14 -0.64
N LEU A 14 -0.70 -7.43 -0.92
CA LEU A 14 -1.12 -8.49 0.01
C LEU A 14 0.07 -9.33 0.49
N ALA A 15 1.19 -8.68 0.78
CA ALA A 15 2.40 -9.36 1.24
C ALA A 15 2.30 -9.80 2.71
N SER A 16 2.77 -11.02 2.99
CA SER A 16 2.94 -11.53 4.34
C SER A 16 4.24 -11.04 5.00
N THR A 17 4.30 -11.16 6.33
CA THR A 17 5.52 -10.82 7.09
C THR A 17 6.70 -11.70 6.67
N GLU A 18 6.47 -12.99 6.46
CA GLU A 18 7.51 -13.95 6.06
C GLU A 18 8.11 -13.62 4.68
N GLU A 19 7.29 -13.17 3.72
CA GLU A 19 7.77 -12.71 2.42
C GLU A 19 8.65 -11.47 2.54
N LEU A 20 8.19 -10.47 3.30
CA LEU A 20 8.96 -9.23 3.48
C LEU A 20 10.24 -9.46 4.29
N GLU A 21 10.24 -10.36 5.27
CA GLU A 21 11.44 -10.72 6.04
C GLU A 21 12.49 -11.40 5.15
N ARG A 22 12.07 -12.31 4.27
CA ARG A 22 12.96 -12.95 3.29
C ARG A 22 13.58 -11.92 2.35
N ILE A 23 12.78 -10.98 1.85
CA ILE A 23 13.29 -9.90 0.99
C ILE A 23 14.25 -8.99 1.76
N ALA A 24 13.88 -8.58 2.97
CA ALA A 24 14.70 -7.72 3.83
C ALA A 24 16.07 -8.34 4.14
N ALA A 25 16.15 -9.66 4.27
CA ALA A 25 17.40 -10.40 4.48
C ALA A 25 18.30 -10.42 3.23
N LEU A 26 17.71 -10.33 2.03
CA LEU A 26 18.43 -10.33 0.75
C LEU A 26 18.76 -8.91 0.25
N ALA A 27 18.08 -7.88 0.76
CA ALA A 27 18.30 -6.48 0.40
C ALA A 27 19.56 -5.89 1.09
N GLU A 28 20.68 -6.01 0.40
CA GLU A 28 22.02 -5.57 0.83
C GLU A 28 22.34 -4.12 0.41
N GLY A 29 21.68 -3.61 -0.64
CA GLY A 29 21.86 -2.24 -1.13
C GLY A 29 21.31 -1.17 -0.18
N GLU A 30 21.63 0.11 -0.44
CA GLU A 30 21.01 1.25 0.29
C GLU A 30 19.51 1.36 0.00
N TYR A 31 19.15 1.09 -1.26
CA TYR A 31 17.79 1.03 -1.75
C TYR A 31 17.54 -0.29 -2.48
N PHE A 32 16.28 -0.72 -2.52
CA PHE A 32 15.82 -1.86 -3.32
C PHE A 32 14.41 -1.60 -3.84
N PHE A 33 14.04 -2.26 -4.93
CA PHE A 33 12.68 -2.23 -5.47
C PHE A 33 11.86 -3.41 -4.99
N LEU A 34 10.60 -3.14 -4.64
CA LEU A 34 9.52 -4.12 -4.71
C LEU A 34 8.72 -3.88 -5.97
N PHE A 35 8.30 -4.94 -6.65
CA PHE A 35 7.42 -4.81 -7.81
C PHE A 35 6.36 -5.91 -7.83
N ASP A 36 5.24 -5.63 -8.51
CA ASP A 36 4.19 -6.61 -8.73
C ASP A 36 4.64 -7.61 -9.80
N SER A 37 4.99 -8.83 -9.39
CA SER A 37 5.43 -9.87 -10.31
C SER A 37 4.32 -10.43 -11.20
N SER A 38 3.07 -10.00 -11.00
CA SER A 38 1.94 -10.34 -11.86
C SER A 38 1.73 -9.36 -13.02
N ALA A 39 2.47 -8.25 -13.04
CA ALA A 39 2.46 -7.28 -14.13
C ALA A 39 3.72 -7.43 -15.01
N ASP A 40 3.57 -7.13 -16.29
CA ASP A 40 4.72 -6.93 -17.18
C ASP A 40 5.17 -5.48 -17.02
N ILE A 41 6.33 -5.28 -16.38
CA ILE A 41 6.88 -3.97 -16.02
C ILE A 41 8.14 -3.73 -16.83
N VAL A 42 8.15 -2.63 -17.58
CA VAL A 42 9.31 -2.20 -18.36
C VAL A 42 9.71 -0.79 -17.90
N PRO A 43 10.79 -0.65 -17.11
CA PRO A 43 11.33 0.65 -16.75
C PRO A 43 11.81 1.41 -17.99
N GLY A 44 11.58 2.73 -18.01
CA GLY A 44 12.15 3.60 -19.03
C GLY A 44 13.68 3.76 -18.89
N PRO A 45 14.33 4.39 -19.88
CA PRO A 45 15.74 4.74 -19.76
C PRO A 45 16.01 5.54 -18.48
N ASP A 46 17.02 5.13 -17.71
CA ASP A 46 17.44 5.75 -16.45
C ASP A 46 16.35 5.82 -15.35
N ALA A 47 15.24 5.10 -15.47
CA ALA A 47 14.14 5.13 -14.51
C ALA A 47 14.62 4.80 -13.09
N GLU A 48 15.35 3.70 -12.91
CA GLU A 48 15.87 3.29 -11.60
C GLU A 48 16.81 4.34 -10.99
N SER A 49 17.70 4.92 -11.81
CA SER A 49 18.58 6.03 -11.41
C SER A 49 17.78 7.26 -10.97
N ARG A 50 16.67 7.57 -11.67
CA ARG A 50 15.78 8.70 -11.36
C ARG A 50 15.08 8.49 -10.02
N PHE A 51 14.56 7.28 -9.77
CA PHE A 51 13.99 6.87 -8.49
C PHE A 51 14.97 7.10 -7.34
N VAL A 52 16.18 6.52 -7.44
CA VAL A 52 17.19 6.62 -6.38
C VAL A 52 17.62 8.06 -6.16
N ARG A 53 17.84 8.83 -7.23
CA ARG A 53 18.24 10.24 -7.08
C ARG A 53 17.18 11.05 -6.34
N ILE A 54 15.91 10.95 -6.73
CA ILE A 54 14.84 11.69 -6.06
C ILE A 54 14.69 11.22 -4.61
N ALA A 55 14.75 9.92 -4.34
CA ALA A 55 14.68 9.39 -2.98
C ALA A 55 15.84 9.88 -2.10
N ALA A 56 17.06 9.94 -2.64
CA ALA A 56 18.22 10.45 -1.93
C ALA A 56 18.11 11.97 -1.68
N ASP A 57 17.80 12.76 -2.72
CA ASP A 57 17.69 14.22 -2.63
C ASP A 57 16.57 14.67 -1.68
N SER A 58 15.47 13.90 -1.61
CA SER A 58 14.33 14.15 -0.71
C SER A 58 14.47 13.47 0.65
N SER A 59 15.52 12.67 0.86
CA SER A 59 15.69 11.80 2.02
C SER A 59 14.53 10.83 2.27
N ALA A 60 13.78 10.47 1.23
CA ALA A 60 12.63 9.58 1.33
C ALA A 60 13.02 8.12 1.65
N ASP A 61 12.18 7.48 2.45
CA ASP A 61 12.23 6.05 2.76
C ASP A 61 11.42 5.21 1.78
N ILE A 62 10.42 5.84 1.14
CA ILE A 62 9.61 5.25 0.07
C ILE A 62 9.59 6.22 -1.11
N ALA A 63 9.86 5.73 -2.33
CA ALA A 63 9.61 6.46 -3.55
C ALA A 63 8.79 5.62 -4.53
N TYR A 64 7.76 6.22 -5.11
CA TYR A 64 6.91 5.61 -6.13
C TYR A 64 6.67 6.61 -7.26
N ALA A 65 6.32 6.13 -8.46
CA ALA A 65 6.18 6.97 -9.64
C ALA A 65 5.00 6.57 -10.50
N ASP A 66 4.57 7.49 -11.35
CA ASP A 66 3.56 7.22 -12.36
C ASP A 66 4.04 6.13 -13.34
N ALA A 67 3.09 5.32 -13.82
CA ALA A 67 3.29 4.53 -15.03
C ALA A 67 2.74 5.30 -16.25
N PHE A 68 3.26 5.03 -17.45
CA PHE A 68 2.70 5.60 -18.67
C PHE A 68 1.20 5.27 -18.81
N GLY A 69 0.36 6.30 -18.80
CA GLY A 69 -1.10 6.17 -18.89
C GLY A 69 -1.80 5.83 -17.57
N HIS A 70 -1.07 5.79 -16.45
CA HIS A 70 -1.59 5.53 -15.11
C HIS A 70 -0.98 6.52 -14.10
N PRO A 71 -1.45 7.79 -14.09
CA PRO A 71 -1.02 8.76 -13.09
C PRO A 71 -1.56 8.36 -11.71
N LEU A 72 -0.69 8.42 -10.70
CA LEU A 72 -0.99 8.11 -9.31
C LEU A 72 -1.33 9.39 -8.53
N ILE A 73 -1.70 9.21 -7.27
CA ILE A 73 -1.99 10.31 -6.35
C ILE A 73 -0.95 10.34 -5.23
N ASP A 74 -0.85 11.48 -4.55
CA ASP A 74 0.07 11.68 -3.43
C ASP A 74 -0.42 10.99 -2.15
N CYS A 75 0.47 10.24 -1.50
CA CYS A 75 0.24 9.67 -0.17
C CYS A 75 0.51 10.74 0.88
N GLN A 76 -0.54 11.44 1.27
CA GLN A 76 -0.44 12.55 2.22
C GLN A 76 -0.09 12.06 3.62
N GLU A 77 0.60 12.92 4.38
CA GLU A 77 0.87 12.67 5.79
C GLU A 77 -0.43 12.40 6.56
N GLY A 78 -0.43 11.36 7.39
CA GLY A 78 -1.61 10.91 8.13
C GLY A 78 -2.60 10.05 7.33
N ALA A 79 -2.33 9.72 6.06
CA ALA A 79 -3.17 8.78 5.32
C ALA A 79 -3.17 7.38 5.95
N LEU A 80 -4.35 6.91 6.38
CA LEU A 80 -4.51 5.59 7.00
C LEU A 80 -5.05 4.52 6.04
N ARG A 81 -5.49 4.91 4.85
CA ARG A 81 -6.14 4.02 3.89
C ARG A 81 -5.21 2.88 3.44
N ASP A 82 -5.73 1.66 3.38
CA ASP A 82 -5.00 0.43 3.04
C ASP A 82 -4.93 0.12 1.55
N ASP A 83 -5.82 0.70 0.75
CA ASP A 83 -5.90 0.48 -0.70
C ASP A 83 -5.09 1.49 -1.55
N PHE A 84 -4.18 2.27 -0.92
CA PHE A 84 -3.43 3.31 -1.61
C PHE A 84 -2.64 2.74 -2.79
N ASP A 85 -2.72 3.42 -3.95
CA ASP A 85 -2.03 2.98 -5.15
C ASP A 85 -0.64 3.60 -5.24
N PHE A 86 0.37 2.79 -4.95
CA PHE A 86 1.79 3.12 -5.11
C PHE A 86 2.34 2.67 -6.46
N GLY A 87 1.48 2.24 -7.39
CA GLY A 87 1.90 1.69 -8.67
C GLY A 87 2.44 0.25 -8.56
N ALA A 88 3.04 -0.19 -9.66
CA ALA A 88 3.53 -1.57 -9.81
C ALA A 88 4.99 -1.74 -9.37
N MET A 89 5.69 -0.64 -9.07
CA MET A 89 7.10 -0.63 -8.68
C MET A 89 7.35 0.46 -7.63
N ILE A 90 7.92 0.07 -6.49
CA ILE A 90 8.12 0.93 -5.31
C ILE A 90 9.57 0.78 -4.85
N LEU A 91 10.27 1.89 -4.68
CA LEU A 91 11.62 1.93 -4.11
C LEU A 91 11.53 2.09 -2.59
N PHE A 92 12.27 1.28 -1.85
CA PHE A 92 12.41 1.38 -0.39
C PHE A 92 13.86 1.61 0.02
N ARG A 93 14.07 2.44 1.04
CA ARG A 93 15.36 2.51 1.76
C ARG A 93 15.50 1.27 2.65
N SER A 94 16.56 0.48 2.44
CA SER A 94 16.71 -0.83 3.06
C SER A 94 16.76 -0.81 4.59
N VAL A 95 17.42 0.20 5.18
CA VAL A 95 17.53 0.34 6.64
C VAL A 95 16.17 0.65 7.25
N ALA A 96 15.49 1.68 6.73
CA ALA A 96 14.19 2.09 7.21
C ALA A 96 13.14 0.98 7.05
N PHE A 97 13.15 0.27 5.91
CA PHE A 97 12.27 -0.88 5.68
C PHE A 97 12.44 -1.97 6.75
N ARG A 98 13.68 -2.32 7.08
CA ARG A 98 13.99 -3.32 8.12
C ARG A 98 13.52 -2.88 9.49
N GLU A 99 13.75 -1.62 9.86
CA GLU A 99 13.29 -1.06 11.12
C GLU A 99 11.77 -1.05 11.21
N ALA A 100 11.08 -0.57 10.18
CA ALA A 100 9.63 -0.57 10.07
C ALA A 100 9.05 -1.98 10.17
N LEU A 101 9.59 -2.95 9.41
CA LEU A 101 9.15 -4.34 9.43
C LEU A 101 9.33 -4.97 10.82
N SER A 102 10.44 -4.69 11.50
CA SER A 102 10.70 -5.20 12.86
C SER A 102 9.73 -4.68 13.93
N SER A 103 9.04 -3.57 13.65
CA SER A 103 8.06 -2.97 14.55
C SER A 103 6.67 -3.61 14.44
N LEU A 104 6.41 -4.39 13.38
CA LEU A 104 5.09 -4.93 13.09
C LEU A 104 4.74 -6.12 14.00
N PRO A 105 3.43 -6.40 14.17
CA PRO A 105 2.99 -7.70 14.67
C PRO A 105 3.61 -8.83 13.86
N ARG A 106 4.00 -9.91 14.54
CA ARG A 106 4.47 -11.13 13.85
C ARG A 106 3.31 -11.82 13.13
N ASP A 107 3.65 -12.56 12.08
CA ASP A 107 2.77 -13.51 11.39
C ASP A 107 1.57 -12.89 10.63
N LEU A 108 1.66 -11.63 10.19
CA LEU A 108 0.67 -11.06 9.25
C LEU A 108 0.72 -11.82 7.92
N LYS A 109 -0.46 -12.17 7.39
CA LYS A 109 -0.59 -12.93 6.14
C LYS A 109 -0.77 -12.07 4.89
N TYR A 110 -1.25 -10.84 5.06
CA TYR A 110 -1.70 -9.95 3.98
C TYR A 110 -1.25 -8.50 4.19
N GLY A 111 -1.29 -8.01 5.44
CA GLY A 111 -1.14 -6.59 5.78
C GLY A 111 0.28 -6.12 6.07
N ALA A 112 1.31 -6.91 5.75
CA ALA A 112 2.67 -6.57 6.16
C ALA A 112 3.21 -5.32 5.44
N LEU A 113 3.00 -5.20 4.12
CA LEU A 113 3.45 -4.01 3.38
C LEU A 113 2.67 -2.76 3.79
N TYR A 114 1.37 -2.90 4.06
CA TYR A 114 0.53 -1.85 4.62
C TYR A 114 1.08 -1.35 5.96
N GLY A 115 1.45 -2.28 6.85
CA GLY A 115 2.07 -1.99 8.13
C GLY A 115 3.44 -1.30 8.00
N VAL A 116 4.31 -1.78 7.10
CA VAL A 116 5.61 -1.15 6.83
C VAL A 116 5.40 0.30 6.41
N ARG A 117 4.47 0.54 5.47
CA ARG A 117 4.17 1.88 4.99
C ARG A 117 3.62 2.79 6.10
N LEU A 118 2.76 2.29 7.00
CA LEU A 118 2.34 3.07 8.18
C LEU A 118 3.52 3.43 9.08
N ALA A 119 4.41 2.46 9.35
CA ALA A 119 5.54 2.63 10.25
C ALA A 119 6.62 3.59 9.69
N LEU A 120 6.80 3.63 8.36
CA LEU A 120 7.71 4.58 7.69
C LEU A 120 7.17 6.02 7.67
N GLY A 121 5.87 6.22 7.89
CA GLY A 121 5.29 7.56 8.04
C GLY A 121 5.37 8.42 6.78
N GLY A 122 5.58 9.74 6.96
CA GLY A 122 5.53 10.76 5.90
C GLY A 122 6.80 10.92 5.06
N HIS A 123 7.81 10.07 5.21
CA HIS A 123 9.02 10.08 4.36
C HIS A 123 8.78 9.38 3.03
N ILE A 124 7.68 9.73 2.37
CA ILE A 124 7.22 9.14 1.11
C ILE A 124 7.26 10.23 0.04
N VAL A 125 7.89 9.94 -1.08
CA VAL A 125 7.89 10.84 -2.24
C VAL A 125 7.16 10.20 -3.42
N HIS A 126 6.21 10.95 -3.96
CA HIS A 126 5.60 10.65 -5.24
C HIS A 126 6.37 11.36 -6.35
N ILE A 127 6.88 10.59 -7.30
CA ILE A 127 7.54 11.09 -8.49
C ILE A 127 6.48 11.21 -9.59
N ASN A 128 5.98 12.43 -9.79
CA ASN A 128 5.00 12.80 -10.83
C ASN A 128 5.60 12.74 -12.25
N GLU A 129 6.28 11.65 -12.59
CA GLU A 129 6.91 11.38 -13.87
C GLU A 129 6.58 9.94 -14.29
N PRO A 130 6.19 9.70 -15.56
CA PRO A 130 5.96 8.35 -16.05
C PRO A 130 7.30 7.64 -16.26
N LEU A 131 7.73 6.86 -15.26
CA LEU A 131 9.07 6.24 -15.27
C LEU A 131 9.08 4.80 -15.79
N TYR A 132 7.92 4.15 -15.91
CA TYR A 132 7.82 2.78 -16.41
C TYR A 132 6.48 2.53 -17.11
N THR A 133 6.40 1.48 -17.91
CA THR A 133 5.12 0.92 -18.37
C THR A 133 4.78 -0.28 -17.52
N ALA A 134 3.50 -0.44 -17.14
CA ALA A 134 3.02 -1.65 -16.51
C ALA A 134 1.73 -2.11 -17.20
N THR A 135 1.71 -3.37 -17.60
CA THR A 135 0.49 -4.02 -18.11
C THR A 135 0.10 -5.16 -17.17
N GLU A 136 -1.03 -4.99 -16.49
CA GLU A 136 -1.59 -6.03 -15.61
C GLU A 136 -1.91 -7.31 -16.41
N ALA A 137 -1.59 -8.48 -15.86
CA ALA A 137 -2.04 -9.75 -16.41
C ALA A 137 -3.54 -10.03 -16.15
N ASP A 138 -4.18 -9.31 -15.22
CA ASP A 138 -5.59 -9.53 -14.87
C ASP A 138 -6.54 -8.95 -15.94
N ARG A 139 -6.81 -9.79 -16.93
CA ARG A 139 -7.69 -9.54 -18.09
C ARG A 139 -9.20 -9.56 -17.78
N ARG A 140 -9.61 -9.63 -16.50
CA ARG A 140 -11.03 -9.60 -16.13
C ARG A 140 -11.64 -8.22 -16.39
N LYS A 141 -12.94 -8.19 -16.72
CA LYS A 141 -13.64 -6.93 -17.07
C LYS A 141 -13.77 -6.03 -15.85
N SER A 142 -13.62 -4.72 -16.02
CA SER A 142 -13.71 -3.72 -14.94
C SER A 142 -15.01 -3.79 -14.11
N GLY A 143 -16.11 -4.24 -14.71
CA GLY A 143 -17.39 -4.44 -14.02
C GLY A 143 -17.42 -5.61 -13.03
N GLU A 144 -16.54 -6.59 -13.17
CA GLU A 144 -16.37 -7.69 -12.20
C GLU A 144 -15.51 -7.22 -11.01
N LYS A 145 -14.46 -6.42 -11.27
CA LYS A 145 -13.60 -5.83 -10.22
C LYS A 145 -14.35 -4.87 -9.29
N LEU A 146 -15.41 -4.21 -9.78
CA LEU A 146 -16.14 -3.18 -9.03
C LEU A 146 -16.81 -3.70 -7.74
N PHE A 147 -17.10 -5.00 -7.63
CA PHE A 147 -17.76 -5.59 -6.46
C PHE A 147 -16.85 -6.46 -5.59
N ASP A 148 -15.56 -6.55 -5.91
CA ASP A 148 -14.61 -7.41 -5.18
C ASP A 148 -14.46 -7.02 -3.70
N TYR A 149 -14.74 -5.75 -3.34
CA TYR A 149 -14.75 -5.31 -1.94
C TYR A 149 -15.87 -5.92 -1.09
N VAL A 150 -16.92 -6.48 -1.73
CA VAL A 150 -18.05 -7.14 -1.05
C VAL A 150 -17.82 -8.65 -0.93
N ASP A 151 -16.69 -9.16 -1.43
CA ASP A 151 -16.39 -10.59 -1.41
C ASP A 151 -16.15 -11.07 0.03
N PRO A 152 -16.94 -12.03 0.55
CA PRO A 152 -16.73 -12.62 1.86
C PRO A 152 -15.33 -13.25 2.02
N ARG A 153 -14.70 -13.67 0.92
CA ARG A 153 -13.33 -14.20 0.89
C ARG A 153 -12.28 -13.16 1.29
N ASN A 154 -12.60 -11.87 1.19
CA ASN A 154 -11.73 -10.76 1.60
C ASN A 154 -11.92 -10.37 3.06
N ARG A 155 -12.82 -11.03 3.82
CA ARG A 155 -13.05 -10.72 5.24
C ARG A 155 -11.79 -10.89 6.09
N GLU A 156 -11.00 -11.93 5.85
CA GLU A 156 -9.75 -12.16 6.58
C GLU A 156 -8.75 -11.03 6.33
N VAL A 157 -8.64 -10.57 5.08
CA VAL A 157 -7.82 -9.43 4.70
C VAL A 157 -8.29 -8.16 5.42
N GLN A 158 -9.60 -7.87 5.38
CA GLN A 158 -10.17 -6.68 6.03
C GLN A 158 -9.91 -6.67 7.55
N LEU A 159 -10.14 -7.80 8.22
CA LEU A 159 -9.87 -7.94 9.65
C LEU A 159 -8.39 -7.72 9.98
N GLU A 160 -7.49 -8.22 9.13
CA GLU A 160 -6.05 -8.04 9.33
C GLU A 160 -5.62 -6.59 9.06
N MET A 161 -6.12 -5.93 8.01
CA MET A 161 -5.84 -4.51 7.74
C MET A 161 -6.33 -3.61 8.89
N GLU A 162 -7.53 -3.88 9.43
CA GLU A 162 -8.06 -3.18 10.60
C GLU A 162 -7.18 -3.39 11.84
N ALA A 163 -6.73 -4.63 12.07
CA ALA A 163 -5.84 -4.96 13.18
C ALA A 163 -4.49 -4.24 13.06
N VAL A 164 -3.89 -4.20 11.86
CA VAL A 164 -2.64 -3.50 11.57
C VAL A 164 -2.79 -1.99 11.81
N CYS A 165 -3.86 -1.37 11.31
CA CYS A 165 -4.13 0.05 11.52
C CYS A 165 -4.34 0.37 13.01
N THR A 166 -5.14 -0.45 13.70
CA THR A 166 -5.41 -0.29 15.13
C THR A 166 -4.14 -0.38 15.97
N ASP A 167 -3.28 -1.36 15.68
CA ASP A 167 -2.01 -1.53 16.36
C ASP A 167 -1.06 -0.34 16.10
N PHE A 168 -0.98 0.13 14.86
CA PHE A 168 -0.25 1.36 14.53
C PHE A 168 -0.75 2.56 15.33
N LEU A 169 -2.07 2.81 15.36
CA LEU A 169 -2.65 3.92 16.10
C LEU A 169 -2.36 3.82 17.61
N LYS A 170 -2.36 2.61 18.17
CA LYS A 170 -1.99 2.39 19.58
C LYS A 170 -0.52 2.76 19.83
N ARG A 171 0.39 2.32 18.94
CA ARG A 171 1.82 2.65 19.02
C ARG A 171 2.09 4.15 18.91
N GLN A 172 1.31 4.86 18.09
CA GLN A 172 1.39 6.32 17.94
C GLN A 172 0.65 7.10 19.04
N GLY A 173 -0.04 6.43 19.97
CA GLY A 173 -0.85 7.10 20.99
C GLY A 173 -2.10 7.81 20.44
N ALA A 174 -2.49 7.51 19.20
CA ALA A 174 -3.63 8.11 18.50
C ALA A 174 -4.89 7.21 18.53
N TYR A 175 -4.80 6.04 19.16
CA TYR A 175 -5.95 5.13 19.26
C TYR A 175 -7.01 5.68 20.22
N LEU A 176 -8.23 5.81 19.69
CA LEU A 176 -9.41 6.15 20.47
C LEU A 176 -10.23 4.89 20.69
N GLU A 177 -10.33 4.47 21.95
CA GLU A 177 -11.15 3.31 22.31
C GLU A 177 -12.62 3.55 21.94
N PRO A 178 -13.24 2.66 21.16
CA PRO A 178 -14.60 2.85 20.73
C PRO A 178 -15.55 2.70 21.92
N ARG A 179 -16.25 3.78 22.26
CA ARG A 179 -17.30 3.79 23.29
C ARG A 179 -18.65 3.92 22.61
N PHE A 180 -19.42 2.84 22.64
CA PHE A 180 -20.76 2.84 22.08
C PHE A 180 -21.76 3.18 23.18
N LYS A 181 -22.64 4.15 22.91
CA LYS A 181 -23.85 4.34 23.69
C LYS A 181 -24.94 3.50 23.02
N GLU A 182 -25.59 2.65 23.79
CA GLU A 182 -26.78 1.94 23.32
C GLU A 182 -27.90 2.97 23.09
N ILE A 183 -28.46 2.99 21.88
CA ILE A 183 -29.54 3.89 21.49
C ILE A 183 -30.75 3.02 21.20
N GLU A 184 -31.86 3.28 21.88
CA GLU A 184 -33.14 2.68 21.53
C GLU A 184 -33.68 3.34 20.26
N LEU A 185 -33.89 2.52 19.23
CA LEU A 185 -34.41 2.97 17.93
C LEU A 185 -35.95 2.90 17.96
N ASP A 186 -36.61 4.00 18.33
CA ASP A 186 -38.09 4.09 18.40
C ASP A 186 -38.70 4.62 17.09
N GLY A 187 -38.16 4.18 15.96
CA GLY A 187 -38.64 4.51 14.62
C GLY A 187 -39.46 3.37 14.00
N PRO A 188 -40.25 3.63 12.95
CA PRO A 188 -40.98 2.56 12.24
C PRO A 188 -40.07 1.54 11.54
N VAL A 189 -38.77 1.82 11.43
CA VAL A 189 -37.73 0.96 10.83
C VAL A 189 -36.44 1.06 11.63
N SER A 190 -35.62 0.00 11.63
CA SER A 190 -34.35 -0.07 12.37
C SER A 190 -33.27 0.88 11.83
N ALA A 191 -33.20 1.09 10.50
CA ALA A 191 -32.29 2.04 9.87
C ALA A 191 -32.79 2.40 8.47
N SER A 192 -32.45 3.59 7.97
CA SER A 192 -32.65 3.99 6.57
C SER A 192 -31.29 4.25 5.92
N VAL A 193 -31.04 3.63 4.76
CA VAL A 193 -29.84 3.88 3.96
C VAL A 193 -30.19 4.89 2.88
N ILE A 194 -29.67 6.11 2.99
CA ILE A 194 -29.84 7.17 1.99
C ILE A 194 -28.57 7.23 1.14
N ILE A 195 -28.68 6.82 -0.13
CA ILE A 195 -27.61 6.98 -1.11
C ILE A 195 -27.95 8.20 -1.98
N PRO A 196 -27.35 9.37 -1.72
CA PRO A 196 -27.58 10.54 -2.54
C PRO A 196 -27.02 10.28 -3.94
N VAL A 197 -27.86 10.46 -4.96
CA VAL A 197 -27.45 10.42 -6.36
C VAL A 197 -27.63 11.82 -6.94
N PHE A 198 -26.53 12.40 -7.44
CA PHE A 198 -26.58 13.67 -8.16
C PHE A 198 -27.22 13.44 -9.53
N ASN A 199 -28.44 13.96 -9.72
CA ASN A 199 -29.23 13.92 -10.96
C ASN A 199 -29.35 12.53 -11.63
N ARG A 200 -30.41 11.78 -11.28
CA ARG A 200 -30.91 10.72 -12.16
C ARG A 200 -31.52 11.36 -13.40
N VAL A 201 -31.01 11.01 -14.58
CA VAL A 201 -31.66 11.26 -15.89
C VAL A 201 -32.53 10.06 -16.24
#